data_AF-P45016-F1
#
_entry.id   AF-P45016-F1
#
_cell.length_a   1.000
_cell.length_b   1.000
_cell.length_c   1.000
_cell.angle_alpha   90.00
_cell.angle_beta   90.00
_cell.angle_gamma   90.00
#
_symmetry.space_group_name_H-M   'P 1'
#
loop_
_entity.id
_entity.type
_entity.pdbx_description
1 polymer ?
#
loop_
_entity_poly.entity_id
_entity_poly.type
_entity_poly.pdbx_seq_one_letter_code
_entity_poly.pdbx_strand_id
1 'polypeptide(L)'
;MIFKVKFEVTQMILTSLINKSAKALVIVAFVAAPFLAHADDAQKPAVHVTYEPQLDNQRDPNQYCAKCHKFDKIDKNQTLDQSGGELHFGKFHGAHLDKKNPNNGKAITCVSCHGNISENHRRGAKDVMRFEGDIFGNKKPMYSVQEQNQVCFACHQPDKLREKLWAHDVHAMKLPCASCHTLHPKEDAMKGIQPKQRVKLCVDCHGEQQKRKAEQDKLIEQKDKL
;
A
#
# COMPACT_ATOMS: atom_id res chain seq x y z
N MET A 1 11.63 9.27 54.65
CA MET A 1 11.25 9.31 53.22
C MET A 1 9.90 10.00 53.17
N ILE A 2 9.73 11.28 52.78
CA ILE A 2 10.16 11.97 51.54
C ILE A 2 9.52 11.25 50.34
N PHE A 3 8.62 11.78 49.50
CA PHE A 3 8.12 13.14 49.15
C PHE A 3 6.57 13.23 49.37
N LYS A 4 5.79 14.33 49.43
CA LYS A 4 5.93 15.82 49.34
C LYS A 4 6.44 16.40 48.00
N VAL A 5 5.67 17.12 47.17
CA VAL A 5 4.70 18.23 47.41
C VAL A 5 3.68 18.35 46.25
N LYS A 6 2.59 19.09 46.51
CA LYS A 6 1.70 19.92 45.64
C LYS A 6 2.37 20.59 44.38
N PHE A 7 1.70 21.29 43.45
CA PHE A 7 0.44 22.07 43.49
C PHE A 7 -0.14 22.34 42.08
N GLU A 8 -1.30 23.01 42.02
CA GLU A 8 -1.92 23.53 40.77
C GLU A 8 -1.20 24.79 40.25
N VAL A 9 -1.18 25.00 38.92
CA VAL A 9 -1.03 26.33 38.31
C VAL A 9 -1.93 26.44 37.08
N THR A 10 -2.69 27.53 36.99
CA THR A 10 -3.53 27.89 35.84
C THR A 10 -2.89 29.05 35.07
N GLN A 11 -3.22 29.22 33.78
CA GLN A 11 -2.91 30.36 32.90
C GLN A 11 -1.44 30.56 32.44
N MET A 12 -1.34 31.30 31.32
CA MET A 12 -0.18 31.99 30.76
C MET A 12 1.10 31.19 30.45
N ILE A 13 1.21 30.73 29.19
CA ILE A 13 2.39 31.07 28.38
C ILE A 13 1.92 31.71 27.07
N LEU A 14 2.00 33.04 27.01
CA LEU A 14 1.99 33.81 25.77
C LEU A 14 3.46 34.01 25.30
N THR A 15 3.65 34.25 24.01
CA THR A 15 4.93 34.53 23.33
C THR A 15 5.87 33.33 23.11
N SER A 16 6.08 33.02 21.82
CA SER A 16 7.32 32.50 21.25
C SER A 16 7.39 32.97 19.80
N LEU A 17 8.55 32.85 19.15
CA LEU A 17 8.81 33.25 17.75
C LEU A 17 8.78 34.76 17.44
N ILE A 18 9.41 35.58 18.29
CA ILE A 18 10.11 36.76 17.76
C ILE A 18 11.36 36.26 17.02
N ASN A 19 11.37 36.32 15.68
CA ASN A 19 12.55 36.61 14.84
C ASN A 19 12.28 36.32 13.35
N LYS A 20 12.19 37.38 12.51
CA LYS A 20 12.94 37.48 11.23
C LYS A 20 12.76 38.82 10.51
N SER A 21 13.91 39.42 10.20
CA SER A 21 14.21 40.30 9.05
C SER A 21 13.18 41.37 8.64
N ALA A 22 13.52 42.60 9.06
CA ALA A 22 13.24 43.87 8.42
C ALA A 22 13.04 43.88 6.88
N LYS A 23 12.15 44.78 6.43
CA LYS A 23 12.48 45.84 5.47
C LYS A 23 11.44 46.96 5.58
N ALA A 24 11.91 48.19 5.85
CA ALA A 24 11.10 49.40 5.71
C ALA A 24 11.21 49.91 4.26
N LEU A 25 10.16 50.56 3.77
CA LEU A 25 10.21 51.34 2.53
C LEU A 25 9.26 52.53 2.66
N VAL A 26 9.75 53.73 2.33
CA VAL A 26 9.11 55.02 2.58
C VAL A 26 8.43 55.52 1.31
N ILE A 27 7.27 56.17 1.46
CA ILE A 27 6.55 56.82 0.36
C ILE A 27 7.07 58.25 0.21
N VAL A 28 7.59 58.60 -0.97
CA VAL A 28 7.81 59.97 -1.45
C VAL A 28 7.38 60.05 -2.92
N ALA A 29 6.85 61.18 -3.36
CA ALA A 29 6.16 61.34 -4.63
C ALA A 29 6.83 62.34 -5.61
N PHE A 30 6.63 62.08 -6.91
CA PHE A 30 6.66 63.00 -8.07
C PHE A 30 7.54 64.27 -8.07
N VAL A 31 8.49 64.31 -9.02
CA VAL A 31 8.70 65.44 -9.96
C VAL A 31 8.99 64.83 -11.35
N ALA A 32 8.69 65.54 -12.45
CA ALA A 32 8.80 65.01 -13.82
C ALA A 32 9.61 65.91 -14.78
N ALA A 33 10.31 65.28 -15.75
CA ALA A 33 10.71 65.88 -17.04
C ALA A 33 11.06 64.74 -18.04
N PRO A 34 10.78 64.88 -19.36
CA PRO A 34 10.96 63.80 -20.34
C PRO A 34 12.17 63.98 -21.28
N PHE A 35 12.80 62.88 -21.71
CA PHE A 35 13.69 62.87 -22.88
C PHE A 35 13.57 61.59 -23.72
N LEU A 36 13.38 61.79 -25.02
CA LEU A 36 13.73 60.94 -26.17
C LEU A 36 13.41 59.43 -26.11
N ALA A 37 12.43 59.02 -26.92
CA ALA A 37 12.38 57.66 -27.47
C ALA A 37 13.50 57.43 -28.50
N HIS A 38 13.91 56.17 -28.69
CA HIS A 38 14.01 55.47 -29.99
C HIS A 38 14.39 53.98 -29.80
N ALA A 39 14.00 53.15 -30.78
CA ALA A 39 14.48 51.78 -31.02
C ALA A 39 14.26 50.70 -29.93
N ASP A 40 13.05 50.13 -29.89
CA ASP A 40 12.85 48.75 -29.43
C ASP A 40 13.43 47.77 -30.46
N ASP A 41 14.68 47.31 -30.27
CA ASP A 41 15.23 46.16 -31.00
C ASP A 41 16.02 45.21 -30.06
N ALA A 42 15.45 44.98 -28.88
CA ALA A 42 16.02 44.13 -27.84
C ALA A 42 15.66 42.66 -28.07
N GLN A 43 16.51 41.96 -28.84
CA GLN A 43 16.85 40.54 -28.71
C GLN A 43 15.78 39.66 -28.02
N LYS A 44 14.76 39.19 -28.75
CA LYS A 44 13.82 38.20 -28.20
C LYS A 44 14.61 36.99 -27.71
N PRO A 45 14.51 36.59 -26.43
CA PRO A 45 15.20 35.40 -25.95
C PRO A 45 14.64 34.19 -26.71
N ALA A 46 15.53 33.34 -27.20
CA ALA A 46 15.13 32.10 -27.85
C ALA A 46 14.31 31.26 -26.85
N VAL A 47 13.01 31.11 -27.11
CA VAL A 47 12.11 30.33 -26.25
C VAL A 47 12.53 28.87 -26.37
N HIS A 48 13.33 28.43 -25.41
CA HIS A 48 13.75 27.04 -25.29
C HIS A 48 12.52 26.23 -24.86
N VAL A 49 11.75 25.74 -25.82
CA VAL A 49 10.56 24.92 -25.57
C VAL A 49 11.02 23.55 -25.05
N THR A 50 11.29 23.50 -23.76
CA THR A 50 11.47 22.25 -23.01
C THR A 50 10.12 21.54 -22.97
N TYR A 51 9.89 20.68 -23.97
CA TYR A 51 8.79 19.74 -23.97
C TYR A 51 9.03 18.69 -22.88
N GLU A 52 8.70 19.05 -21.64
CA GLU A 52 8.38 18.06 -20.61
C GLU A 52 6.93 17.62 -20.87
N PRO A 53 6.69 16.35 -21.27
CA PRO A 53 5.34 15.86 -21.46
C PRO A 53 4.66 15.77 -20.10
N GLN A 54 3.86 16.78 -19.75
CA GLN A 54 2.97 16.70 -18.61
C GLN A 54 2.10 15.45 -18.75
N LEU A 55 2.16 14.57 -17.76
CA LEU A 55 1.66 13.20 -17.84
C LEU A 55 0.15 13.15 -17.55
N ASP A 56 -0.58 14.07 -18.20
CA ASP A 56 -1.98 14.43 -17.98
C ASP A 56 -2.96 13.30 -18.37
N ASN A 57 -2.42 12.25 -18.99
CA ASN A 57 -3.04 10.94 -19.04
C ASN A 57 -2.95 10.22 -17.67
N GLN A 58 -3.62 10.74 -16.64
CA GLN A 58 -3.99 10.00 -15.42
C GLN A 58 -5.01 8.91 -15.76
N ARG A 59 -4.57 7.90 -16.53
CA ARG A 59 -5.36 6.75 -16.96
C ARG A 59 -5.87 6.03 -15.73
N ASP A 60 -7.18 5.76 -15.69
CA ASP A 60 -7.82 4.95 -14.64
C ASP A 60 -6.95 3.70 -14.37
N PRO A 61 -6.41 3.54 -13.15
CA PRO A 61 -5.54 2.41 -12.85
C PRO A 61 -6.20 1.06 -13.06
N ASN A 62 -7.53 0.97 -12.87
CA ASN A 62 -8.27 -0.26 -13.13
C ASN A 62 -8.25 -0.59 -14.63
N GLN A 63 -8.47 0.41 -15.49
CA GLN A 63 -8.42 0.21 -16.95
C GLN A 63 -7.01 -0.07 -17.48
N TYR A 64 -5.95 0.58 -16.99
CA TYR A 64 -4.62 0.29 -17.52
C TYR A 64 -4.10 -1.08 -17.06
N CYS A 65 -4.34 -1.49 -15.81
CA CYS A 65 -3.99 -2.83 -15.34
C CYS A 65 -4.77 -3.92 -16.10
N ALA A 66 -6.09 -3.76 -16.25
CA ALA A 66 -6.95 -4.73 -16.93
C ALA A 66 -6.67 -4.89 -18.44
N LYS A 67 -5.89 -3.99 -19.07
CA LYS A 67 -5.40 -4.17 -20.45
C LYS A 67 -4.39 -5.32 -20.58
N CYS A 68 -3.79 -5.79 -19.48
CA CYS A 68 -2.92 -6.97 -19.44
C CYS A 68 -3.46 -8.05 -18.46
N HIS A 69 -3.87 -7.68 -17.25
CA HIS A 69 -4.41 -8.60 -16.25
C HIS A 69 -5.88 -8.94 -16.55
N LYS A 70 -6.11 -9.91 -17.44
CA LYS A 70 -7.42 -10.16 -18.08
C LYS A 70 -8.21 -11.36 -17.56
N PHE A 71 -7.67 -12.16 -16.66
CA PHE A 71 -8.20 -13.50 -16.39
C PHE A 71 -8.72 -13.61 -14.96
N ASP A 72 -10.00 -14.00 -14.79
CA ASP A 72 -10.67 -13.99 -13.48
C ASP A 72 -10.18 -15.12 -12.55
N LYS A 73 -9.53 -16.15 -13.12
CA LYS A 73 -8.95 -17.32 -12.45
C LYS A 73 -7.75 -17.82 -13.26
N ILE A 74 -6.92 -18.67 -12.64
CA ILE A 74 -6.16 -19.67 -13.38
C ILE A 74 -7.19 -20.69 -13.91
N ASP A 75 -7.63 -20.52 -15.16
CA ASP A 75 -8.25 -21.61 -15.89
C ASP A 75 -7.17 -22.66 -16.18
N LYS A 76 -7.44 -23.94 -15.86
CA LYS A 76 -6.50 -25.04 -16.13
C LYS A 76 -6.27 -25.26 -17.62
N ASN A 77 -7.18 -24.78 -18.46
CA ASN A 77 -7.08 -24.84 -19.92
C ASN A 77 -6.36 -23.62 -20.52
N GLN A 78 -6.11 -22.56 -19.75
CA GLN A 78 -5.26 -21.45 -20.16
C GLN A 78 -3.82 -21.73 -19.74
N THR A 79 -2.89 -21.72 -20.69
CA THR A 79 -1.48 -21.95 -20.37
C THR A 79 -0.93 -20.78 -19.57
N LEU A 80 0.10 -21.03 -18.76
CA LEU A 80 0.73 -19.99 -17.95
C LEU A 80 1.25 -18.82 -18.80
N ASP A 81 1.61 -19.07 -20.07
CA ASP A 81 2.05 -18.04 -21.01
C ASP A 81 0.90 -17.17 -21.53
N GLN A 82 -0.32 -17.73 -21.68
CA GLN A 82 -1.49 -16.98 -22.17
C GLN A 82 -1.97 -15.90 -21.19
N SER A 83 -1.71 -16.08 -19.88
CA SER A 83 -1.91 -15.01 -18.89
C SER A 83 -0.75 -14.02 -18.83
N GLY A 84 0.44 -14.38 -19.34
CA GLY A 84 1.70 -13.70 -19.06
C GLY A 84 2.39 -14.17 -17.77
N GLY A 85 1.94 -15.28 -17.18
CA GLY A 85 2.51 -15.91 -15.99
C GLY A 85 1.52 -16.11 -14.84
N GLU A 86 1.93 -16.88 -13.85
CA GLU A 86 1.24 -17.06 -12.54
C GLU A 86 0.87 -15.72 -11.86
N LEU A 87 1.61 -14.67 -12.20
CA LEU A 87 1.59 -13.34 -11.57
C LEU A 87 0.58 -12.37 -12.21
N HIS A 88 -0.04 -12.74 -13.34
CA HIS A 88 -0.92 -11.86 -14.12
C HIS A 88 -2.42 -12.23 -14.02
N PHE A 89 -2.77 -13.18 -13.15
CA PHE A 89 -4.15 -13.60 -12.90
C PHE A 89 -4.89 -12.71 -11.88
N GLY A 90 -6.21 -12.65 -12.04
CA GLY A 90 -7.15 -11.94 -11.18
C GLY A 90 -7.54 -10.57 -11.73
N LYS A 91 -8.67 -10.49 -12.45
CA LYS A 91 -9.46 -9.25 -12.42
C LYS A 91 -10.07 -9.08 -11.03
N PHE A 92 -10.29 -7.83 -10.64
CA PHE A 92 -10.86 -7.46 -9.36
C PHE A 92 -12.38 -7.31 -9.46
N HIS A 93 -13.12 -8.25 -8.86
CA HIS A 93 -14.59 -8.24 -8.74
C HIS A 93 -15.08 -8.17 -7.29
N GLY A 94 -14.16 -8.26 -6.32
CA GLY A 94 -14.48 -8.37 -4.90
C GLY A 94 -15.05 -7.11 -4.26
N ALA A 95 -15.58 -7.27 -3.05
CA ALA A 95 -16.37 -6.28 -2.32
C ALA A 95 -15.68 -4.92 -2.01
N HIS A 96 -14.41 -4.75 -2.38
CA HIS A 96 -13.66 -3.50 -2.34
C HIS A 96 -13.83 -2.62 -3.58
N LEU A 97 -14.21 -3.18 -4.74
CA LEU A 97 -14.42 -2.42 -5.98
C LEU A 97 -15.49 -1.33 -5.80
N ASP A 98 -16.59 -1.68 -5.12
CA ASP A 98 -17.70 -0.77 -4.78
C ASP A 98 -17.42 0.08 -3.52
N LYS A 99 -16.16 0.41 -3.23
CA LYS A 99 -15.76 1.13 -2.01
C LYS A 99 -14.86 2.31 -2.31
N LYS A 100 -14.86 3.26 -1.38
CA LYS A 100 -13.95 4.41 -1.37
C LYS A 100 -12.84 4.17 -0.37
N ASN A 101 -11.64 4.60 -0.70
CA ASN A 101 -10.49 4.59 0.20
C ASN A 101 -10.78 5.60 1.34
N PRO A 102 -10.75 5.19 2.63
CA PRO A 102 -11.12 6.05 3.75
C PRO A 102 -10.19 7.26 3.91
N ASN A 103 -8.96 7.19 3.41
CA ASN A 103 -7.93 8.22 3.61
C ASN A 103 -8.04 9.38 2.60
N ASN A 104 -8.81 9.23 1.52
CA ASN A 104 -8.92 10.26 0.47
C ASN A 104 -10.28 10.35 -0.24
N GLY A 105 -11.26 9.48 0.06
CA GLY A 105 -12.61 9.51 -0.49
C GLY A 105 -12.75 9.12 -1.97
N LYS A 106 -11.65 8.79 -2.66
CA LYS A 106 -11.64 8.28 -4.05
C LYS A 106 -12.00 6.80 -4.08
N ALA A 107 -12.42 6.29 -5.24
CA ALA A 107 -12.66 4.85 -5.43
C ALA A 107 -11.37 4.03 -5.18
N ILE A 108 -11.53 2.80 -4.67
CA ILE A 108 -10.41 1.85 -4.58
C ILE A 108 -10.04 1.38 -5.98
N THR A 109 -8.74 1.30 -6.24
CA THR A 109 -8.17 0.92 -7.55
C THR A 109 -7.06 -0.12 -7.39
N CYS A 110 -6.65 -0.78 -8.48
CA CYS A 110 -5.54 -1.75 -8.47
C CYS A 110 -4.30 -1.22 -7.72
N VAL A 111 -3.87 0.01 -8.03
CA VAL A 111 -2.70 0.65 -7.39
C VAL A 111 -2.91 1.01 -5.91
N SER A 112 -4.15 0.99 -5.40
CA SER A 112 -4.45 1.21 -3.98
C SER A 112 -4.02 0.04 -3.08
N CYS A 113 -3.84 -1.16 -3.66
CA CYS A 113 -3.33 -2.34 -2.96
C CYS A 113 -2.05 -2.88 -3.59
N HIS A 114 -1.85 -2.72 -4.90
CA HIS A 114 -0.66 -3.20 -5.59
C HIS A 114 0.46 -2.15 -5.71
N GLY A 115 0.19 -0.85 -5.51
CA GLY A 115 1.16 0.20 -5.84
C GLY A 115 1.33 0.38 -7.36
N ASN A 116 2.31 1.18 -7.77
CA ASN A 116 2.56 1.50 -9.19
C ASN A 116 3.59 0.54 -9.81
N ILE A 117 3.41 0.26 -11.11
CA ILE A 117 4.37 -0.53 -11.90
C ILE A 117 5.65 0.26 -12.21
N SER A 118 6.78 -0.44 -12.33
CA SER A 118 8.03 0.11 -12.88
C SER A 118 8.18 -0.22 -14.37
N GLU A 119 9.19 0.34 -15.04
CA GLU A 119 9.57 -0.09 -16.39
C GLU A 119 9.97 -1.58 -16.43
N ASN A 120 10.52 -2.12 -15.33
CA ASN A 120 10.94 -3.50 -15.19
C ASN A 120 9.84 -4.45 -14.70
N HIS A 121 8.59 -3.99 -14.58
CA HIS A 121 7.46 -4.78 -14.13
C HIS A 121 7.30 -6.11 -14.88
N ARG A 122 7.36 -6.05 -16.22
CA ARG A 122 7.27 -7.22 -17.11
C ARG A 122 8.46 -8.19 -17.00
N ARG A 123 9.56 -7.76 -16.36
CA ARG A 123 10.73 -8.60 -16.04
C ARG A 123 10.64 -9.20 -14.63
N GLY A 124 9.48 -9.08 -13.98
CA GLY A 124 9.21 -9.66 -12.67
C GLY A 124 9.71 -8.84 -11.47
N ALA A 125 10.04 -7.56 -11.65
CA ALA A 125 10.58 -6.68 -10.61
C ALA A 125 9.74 -6.65 -9.30
N LYS A 126 10.40 -6.36 -8.17
CA LYS A 126 9.75 -6.07 -6.88
C LYS A 126 9.25 -4.61 -6.86
N ASP A 127 8.26 -4.32 -7.70
CA ASP A 127 7.64 -3.01 -7.83
C ASP A 127 6.22 -2.96 -7.27
N VAL A 128 5.34 -3.85 -7.74
CA VAL A 128 3.98 -4.01 -7.20
C VAL A 128 3.95 -5.01 -6.04
N MET A 129 3.14 -4.70 -5.03
CA MET A 129 2.84 -5.63 -3.94
C MET A 129 2.22 -6.92 -4.51
N ARG A 130 2.68 -8.07 -4.00
CA ARG A 130 2.17 -9.39 -4.34
C ARG A 130 1.73 -10.09 -3.06
N PHE A 131 0.43 -10.36 -2.97
CA PHE A 131 -0.17 -11.01 -1.82
C PHE A 131 -0.08 -12.53 -2.01
N GLU A 132 0.73 -13.18 -1.19
CA GLU A 132 1.04 -14.61 -1.29
C GLU A 132 0.49 -15.32 -0.05
N GLY A 133 -0.62 -16.03 -0.22
CA GLY A 133 -1.38 -16.65 0.89
C GLY A 133 -0.90 -18.04 1.31
N ASP A 134 -0.19 -18.77 0.46
CA ASP A 134 0.29 -20.12 0.76
C ASP A 134 1.60 -20.09 1.57
N ILE A 135 1.48 -20.20 2.90
CA ILE A 135 2.63 -20.32 3.82
C ILE A 135 3.23 -21.73 3.87
N PHE A 136 2.65 -22.70 3.15
CA PHE A 136 3.09 -24.09 3.10
C PHE A 136 3.73 -24.47 1.75
N GLY A 137 3.67 -23.57 0.77
CA GLY A 137 4.32 -23.73 -0.53
C GLY A 137 5.83 -23.60 -0.46
N ASN A 138 6.52 -24.26 -1.39
CA ASN A 138 7.99 -24.26 -1.48
C ASN A 138 8.57 -22.95 -2.07
N LYS A 139 7.71 -22.00 -2.45
CA LYS A 139 8.05 -20.74 -3.11
C LYS A 139 8.33 -19.69 -2.05
N LYS A 140 9.56 -19.14 -2.02
CA LYS A 140 9.89 -18.00 -1.15
C LYS A 140 9.12 -16.76 -1.63
N PRO A 141 8.27 -16.13 -0.80
CA PRO A 141 7.49 -14.98 -1.23
C PRO A 141 8.36 -13.75 -1.47
N MET A 142 7.92 -12.88 -2.37
CA MET A 142 8.62 -11.65 -2.75
C MET A 142 8.57 -10.57 -1.66
N TYR A 143 7.51 -10.60 -0.84
CA TYR A 143 7.27 -9.68 0.27
C TYR A 143 7.06 -10.48 1.56
N SER A 144 7.67 -10.02 2.65
CA SER A 144 7.43 -10.53 4.00
C SER A 144 5.96 -10.35 4.40
N VAL A 145 5.53 -11.11 5.42
CA VAL A 145 4.19 -11.00 6.01
C VAL A 145 3.87 -9.56 6.42
N GLN A 146 4.87 -8.87 6.97
CA GLN A 146 4.73 -7.52 7.50
C GLN A 146 4.59 -6.50 6.34
N GLU A 147 5.39 -6.63 5.28
CA GLU A 147 5.24 -5.81 4.07
C GLU A 147 3.85 -5.99 3.43
N GLN A 148 3.36 -7.23 3.32
CA GLN A 148 2.03 -7.53 2.76
C GLN A 148 0.91 -6.93 3.63
N ASN A 149 0.92 -7.22 4.93
CA ASN A 149 -0.18 -6.84 5.82
C ASN A 149 -0.24 -5.33 6.11
N GLN A 150 0.90 -4.62 6.05
CA GLN A 150 0.92 -3.15 6.18
C GLN A 150 0.06 -2.44 5.11
N VAL A 151 -0.05 -3.00 3.90
CA VAL A 151 -0.94 -2.45 2.86
C VAL A 151 -2.41 -2.58 3.27
N CYS A 152 -2.79 -3.66 3.94
CA CYS A 152 -4.13 -3.79 4.52
C CYS A 152 -4.34 -2.77 5.66
N PHE A 153 -3.36 -2.61 6.55
CA PHE A 153 -3.43 -1.69 7.69
C PHE A 153 -3.44 -0.20 7.30
N ALA A 154 -3.00 0.14 6.08
CA ALA A 154 -3.16 1.49 5.54
C ALA A 154 -4.64 1.93 5.46
N CYS A 155 -5.61 1.01 5.46
CA CYS A 155 -7.05 1.31 5.55
C CYS A 155 -7.74 0.63 6.75
N HIS A 156 -7.33 -0.59 7.12
CA HIS A 156 -7.97 -1.39 8.17
C HIS A 156 -7.26 -1.25 9.52
N GLN A 157 -7.86 -0.52 10.45
CA GLN A 157 -7.31 -0.34 11.79
C GLN A 157 -7.27 -1.66 12.59
N PRO A 158 -6.11 -2.10 13.13
CA PRO A 158 -5.98 -3.37 13.85
C PRO A 158 -6.99 -3.58 14.98
N ASP A 159 -7.27 -2.54 15.78
CA ASP A 159 -8.29 -2.61 16.84
C ASP A 159 -9.68 -2.97 16.30
N LYS A 160 -10.05 -2.42 15.13
CA LYS A 160 -11.35 -2.71 14.49
C LYS A 160 -11.39 -4.08 13.84
N LEU A 161 -10.26 -4.66 13.46
CA LEU A 161 -10.16 -6.06 13.06
C LEU A 161 -10.32 -6.98 14.29
N ARG A 162 -9.63 -6.67 15.39
CA ARG A 162 -9.71 -7.38 16.67
C ARG A 162 -11.13 -7.39 17.27
N GLU A 163 -11.83 -6.25 17.21
CA GLU A 163 -13.25 -6.12 17.61
C GLU A 163 -14.19 -7.05 16.82
N LYS A 164 -13.87 -7.39 15.56
CA LYS A 164 -14.69 -8.30 14.73
C LYS A 164 -14.31 -9.76 14.89
N LEU A 165 -13.03 -10.05 15.08
CA LEU A 165 -12.52 -11.38 15.41
C LEU A 165 -11.15 -11.25 16.06
N TRP A 166 -11.01 -11.74 17.31
CA TRP A 166 -9.77 -11.67 18.09
C TRP A 166 -8.56 -12.25 17.35
N ALA A 167 -8.79 -13.28 16.52
CA ALA A 167 -7.75 -14.00 15.79
C ALA A 167 -6.97 -13.12 14.78
N HIS A 168 -7.47 -11.93 14.40
CA HIS A 168 -6.68 -11.01 13.59
C HIS A 168 -5.41 -10.53 14.31
N ASP A 169 -5.48 -10.29 15.63
CA ASP A 169 -4.40 -9.72 16.43
C ASP A 169 -3.17 -10.64 16.46
N VAL A 170 -3.39 -11.93 16.76
CA VAL A 170 -2.32 -12.94 16.84
C VAL A 170 -1.70 -13.31 15.48
N HIS A 171 -2.41 -13.04 14.37
CA HIS A 171 -1.97 -13.31 13.00
C HIS A 171 -1.35 -12.10 12.29
N ALA A 172 -1.66 -10.87 12.71
CA ALA A 172 -1.34 -9.61 12.03
C ALA A 172 0.13 -9.47 11.58
N MET A 173 1.07 -10.03 12.34
CA MET A 173 2.51 -9.99 12.07
C MET A 173 3.14 -11.37 11.84
N LYS A 174 2.33 -12.42 11.59
CA LYS A 174 2.76 -13.83 11.48
C LYS A 174 2.17 -14.60 10.29
N LEU A 175 1.00 -14.21 9.80
CA LEU A 175 0.29 -14.83 8.68
C LEU A 175 -0.17 -13.75 7.69
N PRO A 176 0.06 -13.89 6.37
CA PRO A 176 -0.49 -12.97 5.38
C PRO A 176 -2.02 -12.92 5.45
N CYS A 177 -2.64 -11.75 5.29
CA CYS A 177 -4.10 -11.64 5.22
C CYS A 177 -4.70 -12.51 4.08
N ALA A 178 -3.92 -12.70 3.00
CA ALA A 178 -4.26 -13.54 1.86
C ALA A 178 -4.27 -15.06 2.15
N SER A 179 -3.76 -15.51 3.29
CA SER A 179 -3.85 -16.92 3.72
C SER A 179 -5.27 -17.33 4.16
N CYS A 180 -6.18 -16.36 4.31
CA CYS A 180 -7.60 -16.60 4.60
C CYS A 180 -8.52 -15.84 3.64
N HIS A 181 -8.21 -14.58 3.34
CA HIS A 181 -9.05 -13.72 2.49
C HIS A 181 -8.67 -13.81 1.02
N THR A 182 -9.65 -14.04 0.14
CA THR A 182 -9.45 -13.99 -1.32
C THR A 182 -10.22 -12.81 -1.91
N LEU A 183 -9.52 -11.74 -2.29
CA LEU A 183 -10.13 -10.43 -2.58
C LEU A 183 -10.44 -10.15 -4.07
N HIS A 184 -9.94 -10.96 -5.01
CA HIS A 184 -10.27 -10.82 -6.43
C HIS A 184 -11.67 -11.36 -6.81
N PRO A 185 -12.13 -12.53 -6.32
CA PRO A 185 -13.50 -13.00 -6.53
C PRO A 185 -14.53 -12.08 -5.89
N LYS A 186 -15.76 -12.06 -6.44
CA LYS A 186 -16.89 -11.25 -5.93
C LYS A 186 -17.19 -11.48 -4.45
N GLU A 187 -17.11 -12.74 -4.01
CA GLU A 187 -17.35 -13.15 -2.63
C GLU A 187 -16.09 -13.78 -2.05
N ASP A 188 -15.69 -13.28 -0.88
CA ASP A 188 -14.58 -13.79 -0.08
C ASP A 188 -15.08 -14.88 0.87
N ALA A 189 -14.41 -16.03 0.93
CA ALA A 189 -14.88 -17.19 1.71
C ALA A 189 -14.96 -16.93 3.23
N MET A 190 -14.24 -15.94 3.75
CA MET A 190 -14.31 -15.54 5.16
C MET A 190 -15.55 -14.68 5.48
N LYS A 191 -16.14 -14.01 4.48
CA LYS A 191 -17.35 -13.18 4.62
C LYS A 191 -18.55 -14.08 4.89
N GLY A 192 -19.03 -14.09 6.14
CA GLY A 192 -20.15 -14.94 6.57
C GLY A 192 -19.77 -16.39 6.86
N ILE A 193 -18.48 -16.72 7.01
CA ILE A 193 -18.03 -18.08 7.30
C ILE A 193 -18.68 -18.63 8.58
N GLN A 194 -19.37 -19.77 8.43
CA GLN A 194 -20.11 -20.42 9.50
C GLN A 194 -19.19 -20.85 10.66
N PRO A 195 -19.62 -20.79 11.94
CA PRO A 195 -18.75 -21.04 13.10
C PRO A 195 -17.96 -22.35 13.03
N LYS A 196 -18.61 -23.47 12.64
CA LYS A 196 -17.96 -24.78 12.49
C LYS A 196 -16.83 -24.78 11.45
N GLN A 197 -17.03 -24.10 10.32
CA GLN A 197 -16.02 -23.99 9.26
C GLN A 197 -14.87 -23.05 9.68
N ARG A 198 -15.18 -21.98 10.41
CA ARG A 198 -14.16 -21.08 10.98
C ARG A 198 -13.24 -21.80 11.95
N VAL A 199 -13.79 -22.65 12.81
CA VAL A 199 -12.99 -23.52 13.71
C VAL A 199 -12.18 -24.55 12.91
N LYS A 200 -12.75 -25.11 11.84
CA LYS A 200 -12.03 -26.07 10.98
C LYS A 200 -10.75 -25.45 10.40
N LEU A 201 -10.79 -24.21 9.88
CA LEU A 201 -9.61 -23.52 9.36
C LEU A 201 -8.46 -23.44 10.40
N CYS A 202 -8.78 -23.16 11.66
CA CYS A 202 -7.80 -23.12 12.74
C CYS A 202 -7.16 -24.50 12.98
N VAL A 203 -7.96 -25.57 13.01
CA VAL A 203 -7.50 -26.94 13.21
C VAL A 203 -6.66 -27.43 12.02
N ASP A 204 -7.12 -27.18 10.79
CA ASP A 204 -6.42 -27.56 9.57
C ASP A 204 -5.03 -26.92 9.49
N CYS A 205 -4.96 -25.59 9.67
CA CYS A 205 -3.72 -24.83 9.51
C CYS A 205 -2.71 -25.12 10.64
N HIS A 206 -3.14 -25.17 11.90
CA HIS A 206 -2.22 -25.50 13.00
C HIS A 206 -1.86 -27.00 13.04
N GLY A 207 -2.73 -27.89 12.54
CA GLY A 207 -2.41 -29.31 12.36
C GLY A 207 -1.28 -29.51 11.33
N GLU A 208 -1.36 -28.84 10.18
CA GLU A 208 -0.29 -28.90 9.16
C GLU A 208 1.02 -28.23 9.64
N GLN A 209 0.95 -27.14 10.43
CA GLN A 209 2.12 -26.58 11.12
C GLN A 209 2.78 -27.59 12.08
N GLN A 210 1.99 -28.27 12.92
CA GLN A 210 2.49 -29.28 13.86
C GLN A 210 3.12 -30.47 13.14
N LYS A 211 2.46 -30.97 12.08
CA LYS A 211 2.95 -32.05 11.23
C LYS A 211 4.28 -31.69 10.58
N ARG A 212 4.38 -30.53 9.93
CA ARG A 212 5.63 -30.06 9.27
C ARG A 212 6.75 -29.83 10.26
N LYS A 213 6.45 -29.33 11.45
CA LYS A 213 7.45 -29.23 12.51
C LYS A 213 7.95 -30.62 12.92
N ALA A 214 7.07 -31.58 13.15
CA ALA A 214 7.46 -32.95 13.50
C ALA A 214 8.19 -33.69 12.37
N GLU A 215 7.98 -33.31 11.10
CA GLU A 215 8.78 -33.77 9.95
C GLU A 215 10.17 -33.12 9.95
N GLN A 216 10.28 -31.81 10.21
CA GLN A 216 11.54 -31.07 10.31
C GLN A 216 12.40 -31.53 11.51
N ASP A 217 11.80 -31.70 12.69
CA ASP A 217 12.49 -32.12 13.92
C ASP A 217 13.14 -33.51 13.72
N LYS A 218 12.47 -34.43 13.02
CA LYS A 218 13.03 -35.75 12.63
C LYS A 218 14.19 -35.65 11.64
N LEU A 219 14.11 -34.73 10.67
CA LEU A 219 15.18 -34.49 9.69
C LEU A 219 16.43 -33.83 10.32
N ILE A 220 16.30 -33.22 11.50
CA ILE A 220 17.42 -32.75 12.30
C ILE A 220 18.00 -33.93 13.10
N GLU A 221 17.15 -34.67 13.83
CA GLU A 221 17.57 -35.85 14.61
C GLU A 221 18.27 -36.95 13.79
N GLN A 222 17.98 -37.04 12.48
CA GLN A 222 18.65 -37.94 11.54
C GLN A 222 20.02 -37.42 11.07
N LYS A 223 20.25 -36.10 11.05
CA LYS A 223 21.53 -35.49 10.68
C LYS A 223 22.52 -35.51 11.84
N ASP A 224 22.03 -35.32 13.07
CA ASP A 224 22.86 -35.31 14.29
C ASP A 224 23.36 -36.73 14.68
N LYS A 225 23.11 -37.74 13.83
CA LYS A 225 23.52 -39.15 14.00
C LYS A 225 24.45 -39.65 12.88
N LEU A 226 24.98 -38.74 12.06
CA LEU A 226 25.87 -39.02 10.92
C LEU A 226 27.23 -38.34 11.10
#